data_AF-A0A9N9UMY1-F1
#
_entry.id   AF-A0A9N9UMY1-F1
#
_cell.length_a   1.000
_cell.length_b   1.000
_cell.length_c   1.000
_cell.angle_alpha   90.00
_cell.angle_beta   90.00
_cell.angle_gamma   90.00
#
_symmetry.space_group_name_H-M   'P 1'
#
loop_
_entity.id
_entity.type
_entity.pdbx_description
1 polymer ?
#
loop_
_entity_poly.entity_id
_entity_poly.type
_entity_poly.pdbx_seq_one_letter_code
_entity_poly.pdbx_strand_id
1 'polypeptide(L)'
;MPLSTEALVMSLAGFMSGYYFSGAFVFMPAVLRAPPPLVAQQWKRAWDVGRIVGKVIVTSSAAGFAYLAYTEKDNIGSLRFQLLTAAAGIVGSIVPFTVITSYPFNEAINSQLFNSNGASKKSDDAPATDLKALVAQWGQTDFKRSLLAFLGTAVGLAGVLA
;
A
#
# COMPACT_ATOMS: atom_id res chain seq x y z
N MET A 1 9.45 2.79 -31.12
CA MET A 1 9.30 4.11 -30.47
C MET A 1 9.78 3.97 -29.03
N PRO A 2 10.63 4.86 -28.51
CA PRO A 2 10.93 4.86 -27.08
C PRO A 2 9.66 5.20 -26.29
N LEU A 3 9.47 4.56 -25.13
CA LEU A 3 8.35 4.80 -24.23
C LEU A 3 8.51 6.21 -23.63
N SER A 4 7.47 7.06 -23.66
CA SER A 4 7.56 8.39 -23.03
C SER A 4 7.64 8.25 -21.51
N THR A 5 8.28 9.23 -20.84
CA THR A 5 8.38 9.24 -19.37
C THR A 5 6.99 9.24 -18.73
N GLU A 6 6.04 9.97 -19.29
CA GLU A 6 4.64 9.99 -18.83
C GLU A 6 4.00 8.60 -18.90
N ALA A 7 4.17 7.90 -20.03
CA ALA A 7 3.63 6.55 -20.19
C ALA A 7 4.23 5.58 -19.17
N LEU A 8 5.53 5.72 -18.86
CA LEU A 8 6.19 4.92 -17.82
C LEU A 8 5.62 5.21 -16.43
N VAL A 9 5.51 6.48 -16.05
CA VAL A 9 4.97 6.88 -14.74
C VAL A 9 3.52 6.44 -14.59
N MET A 10 2.69 6.61 -15.62
CA MET A 10 1.30 6.17 -15.60
C MET A 10 1.15 4.65 -15.54
N SER A 11 2.04 3.90 -16.19
CA SER A 11 2.05 2.44 -16.09
C SER A 11 2.39 1.98 -14.68
N LEU A 12 3.38 2.60 -14.02
CA LEU A 12 3.73 2.32 -12.63
C LEU A 12 2.58 2.64 -11.67
N ALA A 13 1.98 3.83 -11.80
CA ALA A 13 0.87 4.26 -10.96
C ALA A 13 -0.42 3.42 -11.18
N GLY A 14 -0.69 3.04 -12.44
CA GLY A 14 -1.76 2.13 -12.79
C GLY A 14 -1.56 0.73 -12.19
N PHE A 15 -0.35 0.17 -12.33
CA PHE A 15 0.01 -1.10 -11.69
C PHE A 15 -0.16 -1.03 -10.16
N MET A 16 0.33 0.04 -9.52
CA MET A 16 0.17 0.28 -8.09
C MET A 16 -1.30 0.22 -7.68
N SER A 17 -2.16 0.97 -8.37
CA SER A 17 -3.60 1.04 -8.08
C SER A 17 -4.27 -0.34 -8.23
N GLY A 18 -3.97 -1.06 -9.31
CA GLY A 18 -4.49 -2.42 -9.53
C GLY A 18 -3.99 -3.43 -8.49
N TYR A 19 -2.74 -3.30 -8.04
CA TYR A 19 -2.16 -4.12 -6.99
C TYR A 19 -2.87 -3.90 -5.64
N TYR A 20 -3.03 -2.64 -5.21
CA TYR A 20 -3.74 -2.32 -3.97
C TYR A 20 -5.22 -2.68 -4.02
N PHE A 21 -5.87 -2.49 -5.18
CA PHE A 21 -7.24 -2.94 -5.39
C PHE A 21 -7.39 -4.44 -5.19
N SER A 22 -6.50 -5.22 -5.82
CA SER A 22 -6.52 -6.67 -5.69
C SER A 22 -6.30 -7.11 -4.24
N GLY A 23 -5.41 -6.42 -3.50
CA GLY A 23 -5.23 -6.59 -2.07
C GLY A 23 -6.53 -6.42 -1.28
N ALA A 24 -7.17 -5.26 -1.43
CA ALA A 24 -8.32 -4.88 -0.62
C ALA A 24 -9.63 -5.60 -1.00
N PHE A 25 -9.88 -5.82 -2.29
CA PHE A 25 -11.18 -6.31 -2.78
C PHE A 25 -11.20 -7.79 -3.16
N VAL A 26 -10.05 -8.38 -3.46
CA VAL A 26 -9.96 -9.79 -3.87
C VAL A 26 -9.31 -10.62 -2.77
N PHE A 27 -8.09 -10.25 -2.39
CA PHE A 27 -7.28 -11.02 -1.46
C PHE A 27 -7.83 -10.98 -0.02
N MET A 28 -8.06 -9.79 0.55
CA MET A 28 -8.49 -9.68 1.94
C MET A 28 -9.83 -10.40 2.23
N PRO A 29 -10.90 -10.24 1.42
CA PRO A 29 -12.14 -10.97 1.63
C PRO A 29 -11.99 -12.49 1.50
N ALA A 30 -11.11 -12.97 0.62
CA ALA A 30 -10.84 -14.39 0.46
C ALA A 30 -10.07 -14.96 1.66
N VAL A 31 -9.02 -14.28 2.12
CA VAL A 31 -8.20 -14.69 3.26
C VAL A 31 -9.02 -14.74 4.54
N LEU A 32 -9.90 -13.77 4.78
CA LEU A 32 -10.74 -13.73 5.99
C LEU A 32 -11.76 -14.88 6.09
N ARG A 33 -11.93 -15.71 5.04
CA ARG A 33 -12.74 -16.94 5.13
C ARG A 33 -12.00 -18.10 5.78
N ALA A 34 -10.67 -18.05 5.87
CA ALA A 34 -9.87 -19.10 6.46
C ALA A 34 -10.04 -19.17 8.01
N PRO A 35 -9.68 -20.31 8.63
CA PRO A 35 -9.51 -20.42 10.08
C PRO A 35 -8.35 -19.54 10.61
N PRO A 36 -8.38 -19.09 11.87
CA PRO A 36 -7.48 -18.04 12.39
C PRO A 36 -5.97 -18.25 12.14
N PRO A 37 -5.39 -19.47 12.34
CA PRO A 37 -3.96 -19.66 12.08
C PRO A 37 -3.62 -19.52 10.59
N LEU A 38 -4.50 -20.01 9.72
CA LEU A 38 -4.31 -19.97 8.26
C LEU A 38 -4.48 -18.54 7.72
N VAL A 39 -5.40 -17.75 8.28
CA VAL A 39 -5.59 -16.33 7.95
C VAL A 39 -4.27 -15.56 8.12
N ALA A 40 -3.60 -15.71 9.26
CA ALA A 40 -2.35 -15.02 9.54
C ALA A 40 -1.18 -15.51 8.67
N GLN A 41 -1.11 -16.81 8.37
CA GLN A 41 -0.08 -17.35 7.48
C GLN A 41 -0.23 -16.82 6.04
N GLN A 42 -1.46 -16.82 5.51
CA GLN A 42 -1.77 -16.28 4.18
C GLN A 42 -1.48 -14.79 4.11
N TRP A 43 -1.93 -14.03 5.11
CA TRP A 43 -1.60 -12.61 5.26
C TRP A 43 -0.09 -12.38 5.30
N LYS A 44 0.66 -13.16 6.10
CA LYS A 44 2.11 -13.00 6.26
C LYS A 44 2.84 -13.18 4.94
N ARG A 45 2.46 -14.20 4.17
CA ARG A 45 3.03 -14.44 2.85
C ARG A 45 2.79 -13.26 1.91
N ALA A 46 1.57 -12.74 1.86
CA ALA A 46 1.24 -11.58 1.05
C ALA A 46 1.96 -10.31 1.52
N TRP A 47 2.05 -10.08 2.83
CA TRP A 47 2.77 -8.94 3.41
C TRP A 47 4.26 -8.97 3.08
N ASP A 48 4.90 -10.14 3.14
CA ASP A 48 6.33 -10.28 2.82
C ASP A 48 6.65 -9.91 1.38
N VAL A 49 5.75 -10.25 0.45
CA VAL A 49 5.86 -9.83 -0.95
C VAL A 49 5.53 -8.34 -1.09
N GLY A 50 4.40 -7.92 -0.53
CA GLY A 50 3.87 -6.55 -0.66
C GLY A 50 4.78 -5.48 -0.07
N ARG A 51 5.51 -5.77 1.03
CA ARG A 51 6.47 -4.80 1.60
C ARG A 51 7.71 -4.58 0.73
N ILE A 52 8.00 -5.48 -0.22
CA ILE A 52 9.09 -5.34 -1.18
C ILE A 52 8.55 -4.65 -2.44
N VAL A 53 7.52 -5.24 -3.06
CA VAL A 53 6.90 -4.73 -4.29
C VAL A 53 6.31 -3.33 -4.07
N GLY A 54 5.54 -3.16 -3.00
CA GLY A 54 4.88 -1.90 -2.67
C GLY A 54 5.88 -0.77 -2.42
N LYS A 55 7.00 -1.03 -1.74
CA LYS A 55 8.03 0.00 -1.54
C LYS A 55 8.60 0.48 -2.87
N VAL A 56 9.00 -0.44 -3.75
CA VAL A 56 9.58 -0.10 -5.06
C VAL A 56 8.56 0.67 -5.90
N ILE A 57 7.34 0.15 -6.02
CA ILE A 57 6.33 0.74 -6.90
C ILE A 57 5.85 2.11 -6.38
N VAL A 58 5.60 2.25 -5.07
CA VAL A 58 5.16 3.53 -4.48
C VAL A 58 6.25 4.59 -4.61
N THR A 59 7.50 4.28 -4.28
CA THR A 59 8.59 5.27 -4.36
C THR A 59 8.89 5.64 -5.80
N SER A 60 8.92 4.67 -6.73
CA SER A 60 9.11 4.96 -8.15
C SER A 60 7.97 5.78 -8.74
N SER A 61 6.70 5.52 -8.34
CA SER A 61 5.55 6.30 -8.81
C SER A 61 5.60 7.74 -8.27
N ALA A 62 5.86 7.91 -6.96
CA ALA A 62 5.99 9.23 -6.35
C ALA A 62 7.14 10.04 -6.95
N ALA A 63 8.31 9.41 -7.12
CA ALA A 63 9.47 10.04 -7.76
C ALA A 63 9.19 10.37 -9.23
N GLY A 64 8.45 9.51 -9.94
CA GLY A 64 8.01 9.74 -11.31
C GLY A 64 7.14 11.00 -11.44
N PHE A 65 6.11 11.13 -10.61
CA PHE A 65 5.29 12.35 -10.59
C PHE A 65 6.08 13.59 -10.18
N ALA A 66 6.97 13.47 -9.19
CA ALA A 66 7.83 14.58 -8.78
C ALA A 66 8.76 15.02 -9.91
N TYR A 67 9.31 14.07 -10.68
CA TYR A 67 10.14 14.35 -11.85
C TYR A 67 9.33 15.05 -12.95
N LEU A 68 8.12 14.59 -13.26
CA LEU A 68 7.25 15.26 -14.24
C LEU A 68 6.87 16.68 -13.78
N ALA A 69 6.62 16.89 -12.48
CA ALA A 69 6.40 18.23 -11.94
C ALA A 69 7.67 19.10 -12.07
N TYR A 70 8.85 18.52 -11.81
CA TYR A 70 10.12 19.23 -11.94
C TYR A 70 10.41 19.67 -13.39
N THR A 71 9.99 18.90 -14.39
CA THR A 71 10.11 19.34 -15.79
C THR A 71 9.24 20.56 -16.12
N GLU A 72 8.23 20.86 -15.30
CA GLU A 72 7.38 22.05 -15.39
C GLU A 72 7.86 23.21 -14.49
N LYS A 73 9.11 23.17 -13.99
CA LYS A 73 9.66 24.16 -13.04
C LYS A 73 9.61 25.62 -13.49
N ASP A 74 9.54 25.86 -14.79
CA ASP A 74 9.46 27.23 -15.34
C ASP A 74 7.99 27.71 -15.40
N ASN A 75 7.03 26.82 -15.13
CA ASN A 75 5.57 27.02 -15.13
C ASN A 75 4.91 26.57 -13.81
N ILE A 76 5.47 26.94 -12.65
CA ILE A 76 5.00 26.55 -11.30
C ILE A 76 3.52 26.88 -11.05
N GLY A 77 2.98 27.91 -11.72
CA GLY A 77 1.56 28.27 -11.63
C GLY A 77 0.61 27.42 -12.47
N SER A 78 1.13 26.56 -13.36
CA SER A 78 0.31 25.78 -14.27
C SER A 78 -0.50 24.69 -13.53
N LEU A 79 -1.69 24.41 -14.04
CA LEU A 79 -2.53 23.32 -13.52
C LEU A 79 -1.78 21.98 -13.56
N ARG A 80 -1.04 21.73 -14.65
CA ARG A 80 -0.19 20.56 -14.83
C ARG A 80 0.85 20.41 -13.70
N PHE A 81 1.61 21.46 -13.39
CA PHE A 81 2.58 21.46 -12.29
C PHE A 81 1.90 21.14 -10.95
N GLN A 82 0.78 21.79 -10.65
CA GLN A 82 0.06 21.62 -9.39
C GLN A 82 -0.47 20.19 -9.22
N LEU A 83 -1.08 19.62 -10.27
CA LEU A 83 -1.61 18.26 -10.25
C LEU A 83 -0.51 17.22 -10.12
N LEU A 84 0.59 17.35 -10.86
CA LEU A 84 1.73 16.42 -10.76
C LEU A 84 2.41 16.50 -9.38
N THR A 85 2.55 17.70 -8.82
CA THR A 85 3.06 17.90 -7.46
C THR A 85 2.14 17.28 -6.42
N ALA A 86 0.83 17.49 -6.55
CA ALA A 86 -0.16 16.89 -5.67
C ALA A 86 -0.15 15.35 -5.76
N ALA A 87 -0.06 14.79 -6.96
CA ALA A 87 0.07 13.35 -7.18
C ALA A 87 1.33 12.78 -6.50
N ALA A 88 2.47 13.44 -6.65
CA ALA A 88 3.72 13.07 -5.99
C ALA A 88 3.57 13.06 -4.46
N GLY A 89 2.93 14.09 -3.89
CA GLY A 89 2.66 14.19 -2.45
C GLY A 89 1.70 13.10 -1.95
N ILE A 90 0.59 12.87 -2.65
CA ILE A 90 -0.40 11.86 -2.28
C ILE A 90 0.21 10.45 -2.32
N VAL A 91 0.88 10.08 -3.42
CA VAL A 91 1.52 8.77 -3.54
C VAL A 91 2.67 8.64 -2.54
N GLY A 92 3.49 9.68 -2.38
CA GLY A 92 4.59 9.72 -1.41
C GLY A 92 4.11 9.52 0.04
N SER A 93 2.92 10.04 0.38
CA SER A 93 2.32 9.92 1.71
C SER A 93 1.91 8.48 2.10
N ILE A 94 1.81 7.56 1.13
CA ILE A 94 1.47 6.15 1.38
C ILE A 94 2.53 5.49 2.28
N VAL A 95 3.81 5.87 2.13
CA VAL A 95 4.91 5.32 2.95
C VAL A 95 4.76 5.70 4.43
N PRO A 96 4.73 7.00 4.82
CA PRO A 96 4.53 7.37 6.22
C PRO A 96 3.16 6.90 6.76
N PHE A 97 2.10 6.93 5.94
CA PHE A 97 0.80 6.36 6.33
C PHE A 97 0.94 4.88 6.73
N THR A 98 1.66 4.07 5.93
CA THR A 98 1.86 2.64 6.18
C THR A 98 2.63 2.39 7.47
N VAL A 99 3.69 3.17 7.72
CA VAL A 99 4.50 3.04 8.93
C VAL A 99 3.66 3.37 10.16
N ILE A 100 2.88 4.44 10.13
CA ILE A 100 2.10 4.90 11.28
C ILE A 100 0.91 3.96 11.56
N THR A 101 0.19 3.53 10.51
CA THR A 101 -1.10 2.85 10.69
C THR A 101 -1.03 1.34 10.59
N SER A 102 -0.18 0.76 9.73
CA SER A 102 -0.17 -0.69 9.49
C SER A 102 0.88 -1.44 10.31
N TYR A 103 2.02 -0.82 10.64
CA TYR A 103 3.09 -1.52 11.36
C TYR A 103 2.69 -2.03 12.75
N PRO A 104 1.89 -1.31 13.57
CA PRO A 104 1.43 -1.84 14.84
C PRO A 104 0.68 -3.17 14.71
N PHE A 105 -0.17 -3.30 13.68
CA PHE A 105 -0.86 -4.55 13.38
C PHE A 105 0.10 -5.63 12.88
N ASN A 106 1.08 -5.26 12.04
CA ASN A 106 2.06 -6.22 11.54
C ASN A 106 2.84 -6.87 12.70
N GLU A 107 3.26 -6.08 13.68
CA GLU A 107 3.99 -6.55 14.86
C GLU A 107 3.11 -7.45 15.74
N ALA A 108 1.85 -7.04 15.97
CA ALA A 108 0.88 -7.84 16.72
C ALA A 108 0.59 -9.19 16.05
N ILE A 109 0.35 -9.22 14.74
CA ILE A 109 0.09 -10.47 14.00
C ILE A 109 1.33 -11.38 14.00
N ASN A 110 2.52 -10.82 13.77
CA ASN A 110 3.76 -11.61 13.72
C ASN A 110 4.12 -12.21 15.08
N SER A 111 3.94 -11.47 16.17
CA SER A 111 4.22 -11.97 17.52
C SER A 111 3.30 -13.15 17.89
N GLN A 112 2.00 -13.04 17.60
CA GLN A 112 1.05 -14.14 17.83
C GLN A 112 1.30 -15.35 16.92
N LEU A 113 1.64 -15.12 15.65
CA LEU A 113 1.97 -16.19 14.71
C LEU A 113 3.23 -16.95 15.12
N PHE A 114 4.26 -16.24 15.60
CA PHE A 114 5.48 -16.85 16.12
C PHE A 114 5.21 -17.70 17.37
N ASN A 115 4.44 -17.17 18.33
CA ASN A 115 4.06 -17.88 19.55
C ASN A 115 3.20 -19.12 19.27
N SER A 116 2.42 -19.11 18.19
CA SER A 116 1.60 -20.25 17.77
C SER A 116 2.42 -21.35 17.07
N ASN A 117 3.49 -20.99 16.35
CA ASN A 117 4.33 -21.92 15.59
C ASN A 117 5.53 -22.46 16.41
N GLY A 118 6.02 -21.71 17.39
CA GLY A 118 7.05 -22.13 18.33
C GLY A 118 6.41 -22.45 19.67
N ALA A 119 6.31 -23.74 20.02
CA ALA A 119 5.65 -24.30 21.20
C ALA A 119 6.06 -23.68 22.57
N SER A 120 5.69 -22.43 22.84
CA SER A 120 5.69 -21.86 24.19
C SER A 120 4.28 -21.99 24.75
N LYS A 121 4.04 -23.09 25.48
CA LYS A 121 3.02 -23.10 26.53
C LYS A 121 3.40 -22.01 27.53
N LYS A 122 2.76 -20.83 27.50
CA LYS A 122 2.74 -19.95 28.66
C LYS A 122 1.39 -19.25 28.83
N SER A 123 0.79 -19.60 29.97
CA SER A 123 -0.21 -18.92 30.80
C SER A 123 -1.49 -18.43 30.12
N ASP A 124 -2.60 -19.05 30.55
CA ASP A 124 -4.00 -18.72 30.27
C ASP A 124 -4.45 -17.28 30.63
N ASP A 125 -3.54 -16.36 30.93
CA ASP A 125 -3.85 -15.06 31.55
C ASP A 125 -3.68 -13.83 30.63
N ALA A 126 -3.19 -14.00 29.39
CA ALA A 126 -3.25 -12.93 28.39
C ALA A 126 -4.44 -13.20 27.47
N PRO A 127 -5.43 -12.29 27.33
CA PRO A 127 -6.48 -12.47 26.35
C PRO A 127 -5.81 -12.49 24.97
N ALA A 128 -5.74 -13.68 24.36
CA ALA A 128 -5.26 -13.84 23.00
C ALA A 128 -6.15 -12.96 22.12
N THR A 129 -5.64 -11.82 21.69
CA THR A 129 -6.37 -10.93 20.78
C THR A 129 -6.72 -11.75 19.54
N ASP A 130 -7.99 -11.75 19.13
CA ASP A 130 -8.43 -12.56 17.99
C ASP A 130 -7.58 -12.25 16.75
N LEU A 131 -6.73 -13.20 16.37
CA LEU A 131 -5.79 -13.10 15.26
C LEU A 131 -6.51 -12.81 13.93
N LYS A 132 -7.73 -13.34 13.77
CA LYS A 132 -8.56 -13.06 12.60
C LYS A 132 -9.06 -11.62 12.61
N ALA A 133 -9.47 -11.11 13.78
CA ALA A 133 -9.86 -9.71 13.95
C ALA A 133 -8.68 -8.76 13.70
N LEU A 134 -7.47 -9.08 14.17
CA LEU A 134 -6.26 -8.29 13.90
C LEU A 134 -5.97 -8.19 12.40
N VAL A 135 -6.04 -9.32 11.67
CA VAL A 135 -5.86 -9.33 10.21
C VAL A 135 -6.97 -8.56 9.50
N ALA A 136 -8.21 -8.63 9.99
CA ALA A 136 -9.33 -7.84 9.45
C ALA A 136 -9.11 -6.33 9.64
N GLN A 137 -8.64 -5.91 10.82
CA GLN A 137 -8.32 -4.51 11.11
C GLN A 137 -7.15 -4.01 10.25
N TRP A 138 -6.11 -4.82 10.08
CA TRP A 138 -5.04 -4.52 9.14
C TRP A 138 -5.58 -4.32 7.72
N GLY A 139 -6.50 -5.17 7.28
CA GLY A 139 -7.16 -5.06 5.98
C GLY A 139 -7.88 -3.73 5.77
N GLN A 140 -8.50 -3.17 6.82
CA GLN A 140 -9.09 -1.83 6.76
C GLN A 140 -8.04 -0.73 6.55
N THR A 141 -6.84 -0.89 7.13
CA THR A 141 -5.73 0.04 6.86
C THR A 141 -5.23 -0.08 5.42
N ASP A 142 -5.17 -1.31 4.88
CA ASP A 142 -4.76 -1.55 3.49
C ASP A 142 -5.78 -0.98 2.49
N PHE A 143 -7.08 -1.11 2.79
CA PHE A 143 -8.12 -0.46 2.01
C PHE A 143 -7.91 1.06 1.92
N LYS A 144 -7.59 1.73 3.04
CA LYS A 144 -7.27 3.17 3.02
C LYS A 144 -6.04 3.49 2.15
N ARG A 145 -5.01 2.63 2.15
CA ARG A 145 -3.87 2.76 1.21
C ARG A 145 -4.31 2.67 -0.25
N SER A 146 -5.23 1.76 -0.57
CA SER A 146 -5.76 1.63 -1.92
C SER A 146 -6.43 2.93 -2.39
N LEU A 147 -7.20 3.60 -1.51
CA LEU A 147 -7.81 4.89 -1.83
C LEU A 147 -6.76 5.97 -2.12
N LEU A 148 -5.68 6.04 -1.34
CA LEU A 148 -4.57 6.97 -1.59
C LEU A 148 -3.87 6.68 -2.93
N ALA A 149 -3.62 5.40 -3.24
CA ALA A 149 -3.02 4.98 -4.50
C ALA A 149 -3.89 5.36 -5.70
N PHE A 150 -5.20 5.11 -5.62
CA PHE A 150 -6.16 5.48 -6.65
C PHE A 150 -6.25 7.00 -6.83
N LEU A 151 -6.39 7.75 -5.73
CA LEU A 151 -6.47 9.20 -5.78
C LEU A 151 -5.20 9.80 -6.38
N GLY A 152 -4.02 9.37 -5.92
CA GLY A 152 -2.75 9.84 -6.47
C GLY A 152 -2.59 9.52 -7.95
N THR A 153 -3.03 8.34 -8.39
CA THR A 153 -3.01 7.94 -9.80
C THR A 153 -3.98 8.77 -10.65
N ALA A 154 -5.19 9.02 -10.15
CA ALA A 154 -6.19 9.82 -10.86
C ALA A 154 -5.76 11.30 -10.99
N VAL A 155 -5.22 11.88 -9.91
CA VAL A 155 -4.65 13.24 -9.92
C VAL A 155 -3.45 13.30 -10.88
N GLY A 156 -2.58 12.28 -10.86
CA GLY A 156 -1.44 12.19 -11.77
C GLY A 156 -1.87 12.09 -13.24
N LEU A 157 -2.90 11.29 -13.54
CA LEU A 157 -3.48 11.20 -14.88
C LEU A 157 -4.05 12.54 -15.34
N ALA A 158 -4.79 13.24 -14.47
CA ALA A 158 -5.30 14.56 -14.77
C ALA A 158 -4.18 15.56 -15.04
N GLY A 159 -3.07 15.47 -14.29
CA GLY A 159 -1.86 16.27 -14.52
C GLY A 159 -1.21 15.97 -15.87
N VAL A 160 -1.09 14.70 -16.26
CA VAL A 160 -0.53 14.31 -17.57
C VAL A 160 -1.39 14.82 -18.75
N LEU A 161 -2.71 14.90 -18.56
CA LEU A 161 -3.66 15.33 -19.59
C LEU A 161 -3.89 16.85 -19.64
N ALA A 162 -3.40 17.59 -18.64
CA ALA A 162 -3.46 19.06 -18.57
C ALA A 162 -2.24 19.70 -19.26
#